data_AF-A0A812PVA6-F1
#
_entry.id   AF-A0A812PVA6-F1
#
_cell.length_a   1.000
_cell.length_b   1.000
_cell.length_c   1.000
_cell.angle_alpha   90.00
_cell.angle_beta   90.00
_cell.angle_gamma   90.00
#
_symmetry.space_group_name_H-M   'P 1'
#
loop_
_entity.id
_entity.type
_entity.pdbx_description
1 polymer ?
#
loop_
_entity_poly.entity_id
_entity_poly.type
_entity_poly.pdbx_seq_one_letter_code
_entity_poly.pdbx_strand_id
1 'polypeptide(L)'
;MESLRANKAVMAEKPISHELQEVIEAVELAKSRNLPFVCGYQRRADRNFRALKQQLDAGAVGKMKVVKTCSRDNPLPPIEYLRTSGGIFHDMLIHDFDMLNFLTNGEEPESVTAIGHCYHPEIQQMNDIDTCAVMFKYENGMLAMVDTSRDAAYGYDQRIEVFGEKGMLTAHNEHTSTVELANAAGYMRPPAMYSFPQRYIQAYRSELTEFIELVRAGQGSEAHAAEQVAMLRHPSVVRTTMAAEFSWKLRRTVHLAEVDKLSAAGSGDETMSTTPSSSGKVLSGKNMFGDGFRNYENSARQEKVAATYGLMHRNQTVDFVRAQQEKWLKFSKGEFTVMEVIAMLDDLVDDSDPDVDIPNSIHDFQTAERIREQWPGEEYDWFHLVGLLHDLGKVMALPKMAGKDTLPQWAVVGDTFPVGCAPDEDAIVFPEAFRENPDYAHPVFGTKNGMYQPGCGITKLMFSWGHDEYMYQMLKFNGCTIPEHGLNMIRLHSFYPWHDKGAYRQFESPEDAETKKWVKEFNKFDLYSKADAVPDMEKLKPYYASLLKKYNLDGKLRW
;
A
#
# COMPACT_ATOMS: atom_id res chain seq x y z
N MET A 1 1.97 25.71 -0.96
CA MET A 1 1.17 26.29 0.15
C MET A 1 1.73 27.61 0.70
N GLU A 2 3.00 27.68 1.09
CA GLU A 2 3.59 28.89 1.70
C GLU A 2 3.44 30.16 0.86
N SER A 3 3.71 30.07 -0.46
CA SER A 3 3.53 31.19 -1.38
C SER A 3 2.09 31.74 -1.40
N LEU A 4 1.09 30.86 -1.37
CA LEU A 4 -0.32 31.26 -1.30
C LEU A 4 -0.64 31.94 0.04
N ARG A 5 -0.13 31.41 1.16
CA ARG A 5 -0.28 32.04 2.49
C ARG A 5 0.38 33.43 2.54
N ALA A 6 1.47 33.62 1.79
CA ALA A 6 2.16 34.90 1.61
C ALA A 6 1.52 35.82 0.54
N ASN A 7 0.30 35.53 0.09
CA ASN A 7 -0.45 36.29 -0.93
C ASN A 7 0.30 36.43 -2.27
N LYS A 8 0.92 35.35 -2.74
CA LYS A 8 1.58 35.29 -4.05
C LYS A 8 0.79 34.41 -5.01
N ALA A 9 0.64 34.86 -6.26
CA ALA A 9 0.20 33.99 -7.35
C ALA A 9 1.19 32.84 -7.52
N VAL A 10 0.70 31.66 -7.86
CA VAL A 10 1.52 30.44 -7.96
C VAL A 10 1.33 29.77 -9.31
N MET A 11 2.46 29.45 -9.94
CA MET A 11 2.57 28.44 -10.97
C MET A 11 3.39 27.29 -10.39
N ALA A 12 2.82 26.11 -10.30
CA ALA A 12 3.48 24.90 -9.82
C ALA A 12 3.78 23.99 -11.02
N GLU A 13 4.98 23.40 -11.06
CA GLU A 13 5.27 22.33 -12.01
C GLU A 13 4.44 21.08 -11.70
N LYS A 14 4.28 20.20 -12.69
CA LYS A 14 3.58 18.93 -12.49
C LYS A 14 4.48 17.90 -11.79
N PRO A 15 3.89 16.98 -10.99
CA PRO A 15 2.55 17.08 -10.41
C PRO A 15 2.52 18.13 -9.28
N ILE A 16 1.35 18.71 -9.00
CA ILE A 16 1.20 19.67 -7.87
C ILE A 16 1.56 19.00 -6.54
N SER A 17 1.02 17.80 -6.33
CA SER A 17 1.29 16.89 -5.22
C SER A 17 0.83 15.49 -5.64
N HIS A 18 1.37 14.46 -4.99
CA HIS A 18 0.86 13.09 -5.09
C HIS A 18 -0.38 12.86 -4.20
N GLU A 19 -0.62 13.77 -3.25
CA GLU A 19 -1.75 13.70 -2.33
C GLU A 19 -2.91 14.58 -2.80
N LEU A 20 -4.05 13.95 -3.12
CA LEU A 20 -5.26 14.65 -3.58
C LEU A 20 -5.71 15.74 -2.60
N GLN A 21 -5.63 15.45 -1.30
CA GLN A 21 -6.07 16.38 -0.26
C GLN A 21 -5.20 17.65 -0.22
N GLU A 22 -3.89 17.54 -0.44
CA GLU A 22 -3.01 18.72 -0.51
C GLU A 22 -3.34 19.60 -1.72
N VAL A 23 -3.73 18.99 -2.85
CA VAL A 23 -4.17 19.74 -4.04
C VAL A 23 -5.50 20.44 -3.80
N ILE A 24 -6.46 19.78 -3.13
CA ILE A 24 -7.72 20.39 -2.71
C ILE A 24 -7.45 21.60 -1.81
N GLU A 25 -6.63 21.43 -0.76
CA GLU A 25 -6.28 22.51 0.16
C GLU A 25 -5.58 23.67 -0.54
N ALA A 26 -4.70 23.40 -1.51
CA ALA A 26 -4.04 24.43 -2.30
C ALA A 26 -5.04 25.22 -3.15
N VAL A 27 -5.98 24.55 -3.80
CA VAL A 27 -7.04 25.19 -4.59
C VAL A 27 -7.97 26.02 -3.70
N GLU A 28 -8.41 25.49 -2.56
CA GLU A 28 -9.25 26.21 -1.60
C GLU A 28 -8.55 27.43 -1.02
N LEU A 29 -7.26 27.30 -0.69
CA LEU A 29 -6.46 28.41 -0.22
C LEU A 29 -6.26 29.49 -1.29
N ALA A 30 -5.97 29.10 -2.53
CA ALA A 30 -5.86 30.03 -3.65
C ALA A 30 -7.19 30.77 -3.90
N LYS A 31 -8.31 30.04 -3.87
CA LYS A 31 -9.67 30.58 -4.03
C LYS A 31 -10.05 31.55 -2.92
N SER A 32 -9.84 31.18 -1.66
CA SER A 32 -10.15 32.03 -0.50
C SER A 32 -9.34 33.32 -0.47
N ARG A 33 -8.16 33.32 -1.09
CA ARG A 33 -7.30 34.50 -1.24
C ARG A 33 -7.46 35.22 -2.58
N ASN A 34 -8.32 34.71 -3.47
CA ASN A 34 -8.54 35.24 -4.81
C ASN A 34 -7.21 35.35 -5.61
N LEU A 35 -6.37 34.32 -5.55
CA LEU A 35 -5.05 34.28 -6.20
C LEU A 35 -5.06 33.33 -7.41
N PRO A 36 -4.31 33.64 -8.48
CA PRO A 36 -4.03 32.68 -9.54
C PRO A 36 -3.27 31.45 -9.01
N PHE A 37 -3.71 30.26 -9.40
CA PHE A 37 -3.04 28.99 -9.09
C PHE A 37 -3.05 28.05 -10.29
N VAL A 38 -1.93 28.03 -11.02
CA VAL A 38 -1.77 27.30 -12.28
C VAL A 38 -0.85 26.10 -12.07
N CYS A 39 -1.17 24.97 -12.70
CA CYS A 39 -0.28 23.82 -12.84
C CYS A 39 0.35 23.83 -14.24
N GLY A 40 1.65 23.51 -14.33
CA GLY A 40 2.48 23.45 -15.52
C GLY A 40 2.15 22.30 -16.47
N TYR A 41 0.89 22.20 -16.93
CA TYR A 41 0.48 21.28 -17.98
C TYR A 41 0.72 21.88 -19.36
N GLN A 42 2.00 22.06 -19.68
CA GLN A 42 2.50 22.63 -20.93
C GLN A 42 1.86 22.07 -22.21
N ARG A 43 1.37 20.82 -22.23
CA ARG A 43 0.66 20.26 -23.40
C ARG A 43 -0.58 21.08 -23.79
N ARG A 44 -1.28 21.73 -22.84
CA ARG A 44 -2.38 22.68 -23.13
C ARG A 44 -1.89 23.91 -23.92
N ALA A 45 -0.59 24.20 -23.86
CA ALA A 45 0.06 25.26 -24.59
C ALA A 45 0.66 24.84 -25.94
N ASP A 46 0.54 23.56 -26.30
CA ASP A 46 0.95 23.09 -27.62
C ASP A 46 0.07 23.69 -28.73
N ARG A 47 0.71 24.21 -29.78
CA ARG A 47 0.01 24.86 -30.89
C ARG A 47 -0.97 23.94 -31.63
N ASN A 48 -0.64 22.66 -31.75
CA ASN A 48 -1.47 21.70 -32.48
C ASN A 48 -2.64 21.24 -31.60
N PHE A 49 -2.40 20.98 -30.32
CA PHE A 49 -3.46 20.60 -29.38
C PHE A 49 -4.44 21.76 -29.11
N ARG A 50 -3.95 23.02 -29.10
CA ARG A 50 -4.81 24.21 -29.10
C ARG A 50 -5.66 24.33 -30.34
N ALA A 51 -5.07 24.15 -31.53
CA ALA A 51 -5.83 24.18 -32.78
C ALA A 51 -6.91 23.09 -32.80
N LEU A 52 -6.60 21.89 -32.31
CA LEU A 52 -7.56 20.81 -32.16
C LEU A 52 -8.69 21.21 -31.19
N LYS A 53 -8.37 21.75 -30.02
CA LYS A 53 -9.37 22.22 -29.04
C LYS A 53 -10.27 23.33 -29.60
N GLN A 54 -9.71 24.29 -30.31
CA GLN A 54 -10.47 25.37 -30.94
C GLN A 54 -11.50 24.83 -31.95
N GLN A 55 -11.13 23.81 -32.74
CA GLN A 55 -12.06 23.16 -33.67
C GLN A 55 -13.13 22.34 -32.93
N LEU A 56 -12.77 21.68 -31.82
CA LEU A 56 -13.73 21.01 -30.95
C LEU A 56 -14.76 21.99 -30.39
N ASP A 57 -14.30 23.12 -29.86
CA ASP A 57 -15.17 24.17 -29.31
C ASP A 57 -16.06 24.84 -30.36
N ALA A 58 -15.58 24.91 -31.60
CA ALA A 58 -16.38 25.33 -32.76
C ALA A 58 -17.42 24.27 -33.19
N GLY A 59 -17.48 23.10 -32.54
CA GLY A 59 -18.45 22.05 -32.82
C GLY A 59 -18.15 21.22 -34.06
N ALA A 60 -16.91 21.23 -34.56
CA ALA A 60 -16.51 20.62 -35.83
C ALA A 60 -16.84 19.11 -35.91
N VAL A 61 -16.80 18.40 -34.78
CA VAL A 61 -17.10 16.95 -34.72
C VAL A 61 -18.47 16.63 -34.12
N GLY A 62 -19.29 17.63 -33.78
CA GLY A 62 -20.56 17.42 -33.07
C GLY A 62 -20.36 16.82 -31.68
N LYS A 63 -21.29 15.96 -31.22
CA LYS A 63 -21.10 15.25 -29.95
C LYS A 63 -19.93 14.27 -30.08
N MET A 64 -18.97 14.36 -29.15
CA MET A 64 -17.84 13.45 -29.09
C MET A 64 -18.32 12.03 -28.74
N LYS A 65 -17.71 11.03 -29.39
CA LYS A 65 -17.99 9.60 -29.18
C LYS A 65 -16.77 8.88 -28.64
N VAL A 66 -15.60 9.12 -29.22
CA VAL A 66 -14.33 8.49 -28.82
C VAL A 66 -13.20 9.51 -28.87
N VAL A 67 -12.46 9.63 -27.76
CA VAL A 67 -11.19 10.35 -27.69
C VAL A 67 -10.06 9.35 -27.55
N LYS A 68 -9.00 9.46 -28.36
CA LYS A 68 -7.78 8.66 -28.18
C LYS A 68 -6.58 9.57 -27.99
N THR A 69 -5.72 9.20 -27.07
CA THR A 69 -4.40 9.81 -26.89
C THR A 69 -3.34 8.72 -26.90
N CYS A 70 -2.20 9.03 -27.48
CA CYS A 70 -1.02 8.18 -27.46
C CYS A 70 0.12 9.03 -26.92
N SER A 71 0.80 8.54 -25.88
CA SER A 71 1.91 9.23 -25.23
C SER A 71 3.03 8.25 -24.95
N ARG A 72 4.09 8.29 -25.75
CA ARG A 72 5.22 7.37 -25.62
C ARG A 72 6.53 8.14 -25.53
N ASP A 73 7.26 7.94 -24.45
CA ASP A 73 8.47 8.67 -24.14
C ASP A 73 9.66 8.18 -24.98
N ASN A 74 10.56 9.12 -25.24
CA ASN A 74 11.90 8.86 -25.72
C ASN A 74 12.80 10.02 -25.24
N PRO A 75 14.05 9.78 -24.85
CA PRO A 75 14.54 8.47 -24.40
C PRO A 75 13.79 8.02 -23.12
N LEU A 76 14.01 6.76 -22.74
CA LEU A 76 13.66 6.29 -21.40
C LEU A 76 14.24 7.25 -20.34
N PRO A 77 13.45 7.76 -19.39
CA PRO A 77 13.98 8.58 -18.30
C PRO A 77 15.01 7.81 -17.45
N PRO A 78 15.98 8.49 -16.82
CA PRO A 78 16.94 7.84 -15.93
C PRO A 78 16.25 7.03 -14.82
N ILE A 79 16.77 5.84 -14.51
CA ILE A 79 16.18 4.96 -13.49
C ILE A 79 16.15 5.64 -12.11
N GLU A 80 17.16 6.45 -11.78
CA GLU A 80 17.21 7.23 -10.54
C GLU A 80 16.01 8.16 -10.39
N TYR A 81 15.58 8.78 -11.50
CA TYR A 81 14.40 9.65 -11.51
C TYR A 81 13.12 8.83 -11.36
N LEU A 82 13.02 7.70 -12.05
CA LEU A 82 11.83 6.85 -12.02
C LEU A 82 11.55 6.31 -10.61
N ARG A 83 12.58 6.00 -9.80
CA ARG A 83 12.46 5.57 -8.39
C ARG A 83 11.66 6.53 -7.52
N THR A 84 11.69 7.83 -7.82
CA THR A 84 11.02 8.88 -7.03
C THR A 84 9.88 9.55 -7.80
N SER A 85 9.49 9.02 -8.96
CA SER A 85 8.55 9.69 -9.87
C SER A 85 7.07 9.55 -9.47
N GLY A 86 6.75 8.62 -8.57
CA GLY A 86 5.37 8.25 -8.23
C GLY A 86 4.73 7.27 -9.22
N GLY A 87 5.51 6.69 -10.13
CA GLY A 87 5.07 5.68 -11.09
C GLY A 87 4.48 6.27 -12.38
N ILE A 88 4.24 5.42 -13.39
CA ILE A 88 3.86 5.88 -14.74
C ILE A 88 2.57 6.72 -14.76
N PHE A 89 1.62 6.44 -13.87
CA PHE A 89 0.33 7.13 -13.83
C PHE A 89 0.50 8.60 -13.40
N HIS A 90 1.25 8.83 -12.33
CA HIS A 90 1.45 10.15 -11.72
C HIS A 90 2.49 10.99 -12.45
N ASP A 91 3.52 10.35 -13.00
CA ASP A 91 4.59 11.07 -13.68
C ASP A 91 4.27 11.34 -15.16
N MET A 92 3.81 10.33 -15.89
CA MET A 92 3.68 10.41 -17.35
C MET A 92 2.25 10.67 -17.79
N LEU A 93 1.32 9.81 -17.38
CA LEU A 93 -0.08 9.83 -17.82
C LEU A 93 -0.90 10.99 -17.24
N ILE A 94 -0.44 11.63 -16.17
CA ILE A 94 -1.12 12.80 -15.60
C ILE A 94 -1.38 13.89 -16.65
N HIS A 95 -0.47 14.03 -17.61
CA HIS A 95 -0.64 14.95 -18.73
C HIS A 95 -1.74 14.52 -19.71
N ASP A 96 -1.93 13.22 -19.93
CA ASP A 96 -2.99 12.69 -20.77
C ASP A 96 -4.36 12.83 -20.08
N PHE A 97 -4.41 12.62 -18.77
CA PHE A 97 -5.63 12.86 -17.97
C PHE A 97 -5.99 14.34 -17.92
N ASP A 98 -4.99 15.22 -17.79
CA ASP A 98 -5.16 16.66 -17.94
C ASP A 98 -5.64 17.04 -19.35
N MET A 99 -5.08 16.41 -20.40
CA MET A 99 -5.49 16.65 -21.77
C MET A 99 -6.92 16.19 -22.03
N LEU A 100 -7.34 15.04 -21.51
CA LEU A 100 -8.73 14.59 -21.57
C LEU A 100 -9.65 15.62 -20.90
N ASN A 101 -9.32 16.04 -19.67
CA ASN A 101 -10.04 17.11 -18.97
C ASN A 101 -10.12 18.41 -19.79
N PHE A 102 -9.04 18.79 -20.47
CA PHE A 102 -9.01 19.95 -21.34
C PHE A 102 -9.98 19.78 -22.53
N LEU A 103 -9.87 18.67 -23.26
CA LEU A 103 -10.68 18.39 -24.45
C LEU A 103 -12.17 18.23 -24.14
N THR A 104 -12.52 17.74 -22.94
CA THR A 104 -13.90 17.54 -22.49
C THR A 104 -14.49 18.73 -21.75
N ASN A 105 -13.82 19.89 -21.74
CA ASN A 105 -14.28 21.08 -21.01
C ASN A 105 -14.50 20.81 -19.51
N GLY A 106 -13.66 19.94 -18.92
CA GLY A 106 -13.70 19.61 -17.52
C GLY A 106 -14.67 18.50 -17.14
N GLU A 107 -15.36 17.85 -18.08
CA GLU A 107 -16.15 16.66 -17.75
C GLU A 107 -15.23 15.57 -17.18
N GLU A 108 -15.67 14.99 -16.07
CA GLU A 108 -15.00 13.85 -15.43
C GLU A 108 -15.49 12.53 -16.03
N PRO A 109 -14.63 11.51 -16.16
CA PRO A 109 -15.07 10.17 -16.47
C PRO A 109 -15.90 9.57 -15.31
N GLU A 110 -16.93 8.80 -15.64
CA GLU A 110 -17.69 7.99 -14.67
C GLU A 110 -16.81 6.87 -14.10
N SER A 111 -16.00 6.24 -14.96
CA SER A 111 -15.16 5.09 -14.60
C SER A 111 -13.93 4.94 -15.49
N VAL A 112 -12.93 4.24 -14.95
CA VAL A 112 -11.61 4.02 -15.55
C VAL A 112 -11.24 2.53 -15.47
N THR A 113 -10.65 1.99 -16.53
CA THR A 113 -10.05 0.64 -16.58
C THR A 113 -8.62 0.74 -17.08
N ALA A 114 -7.65 0.29 -16.30
CA ALA A 114 -6.23 0.30 -16.66
C ALA A 114 -5.65 -1.12 -16.69
N ILE A 115 -4.82 -1.38 -17.70
CA ILE A 115 -4.00 -2.59 -17.82
C ILE A 115 -2.56 -2.18 -18.17
N GLY A 116 -1.59 -2.97 -17.73
CA GLY A 116 -0.19 -2.65 -17.99
C GLY A 116 0.76 -3.80 -17.75
N HIS A 117 1.96 -3.65 -18.30
CA HIS A 117 3.06 -4.60 -18.21
C HIS A 117 4.40 -3.84 -18.08
N CYS A 118 5.40 -4.54 -17.56
CA CYS A 118 6.75 -4.02 -17.44
C CYS A 118 7.71 -4.92 -18.22
N TYR A 119 8.33 -4.38 -19.26
CA TYR A 119 9.33 -5.05 -20.09
C TYR A 119 10.76 -4.73 -19.65
N HIS A 120 10.99 -3.61 -18.98
CA HIS A 120 12.29 -3.14 -18.50
C HIS A 120 12.60 -3.71 -17.10
N PRO A 121 13.63 -4.55 -16.94
CA PRO A 121 13.89 -5.25 -15.67
C PRO A 121 14.07 -4.33 -14.47
N GLU A 122 14.75 -3.20 -14.63
CA GLU A 122 14.96 -2.25 -13.53
C GLU A 122 13.67 -1.53 -13.13
N ILE A 123 12.73 -1.33 -14.05
CA ILE A 123 11.42 -0.75 -13.74
C ILE A 123 10.55 -1.76 -13.00
N GLN A 124 10.65 -3.03 -13.40
CA GLN A 124 9.94 -4.11 -12.73
C GLN A 124 10.36 -4.27 -11.26
N GLN A 125 11.66 -4.12 -10.97
CA GLN A 125 12.18 -4.16 -9.59
C GLN A 125 11.63 -3.05 -8.69
N MET A 126 11.15 -1.95 -9.28
CA MET A 126 10.51 -0.83 -8.57
C MET A 126 9.01 -1.03 -8.38
N ASN A 127 8.44 -2.18 -8.78
CA ASN A 127 7.00 -2.45 -8.82
C ASN A 127 6.20 -1.43 -9.66
N ASP A 128 6.84 -0.83 -10.67
CA ASP A 128 6.20 0.04 -11.65
C ASP A 128 6.07 -0.68 -13.00
N ILE A 129 5.32 -0.08 -13.91
CA ILE A 129 5.11 -0.54 -15.29
C ILE A 129 5.68 0.48 -16.27
N ASP A 130 6.15 0.00 -17.42
CA ASP A 130 6.65 0.87 -18.49
C ASP A 130 5.67 1.02 -19.64
N THR A 131 4.67 0.14 -19.74
CA THR A 131 3.72 0.11 -20.86
C THR A 131 2.32 -0.15 -20.35
N CYS A 132 1.37 0.72 -20.70
CA CYS A 132 0.00 0.58 -20.24
C CYS A 132 -1.04 1.14 -21.22
N ALA A 133 -2.27 0.69 -21.04
CA ALA A 133 -3.45 1.22 -21.71
C ALA A 133 -4.53 1.52 -20.67
N VAL A 134 -5.18 2.68 -20.82
CA VAL A 134 -6.24 3.15 -19.92
C VAL A 134 -7.47 3.50 -20.73
N MET A 135 -8.63 3.00 -20.32
CA MET A 135 -9.93 3.26 -20.94
C MET A 135 -10.83 4.00 -19.96
N PHE A 136 -11.63 4.93 -20.48
CA PHE A 136 -12.52 5.79 -19.72
C PHE A 136 -13.94 5.69 -20.28
N LYS A 137 -14.92 5.73 -19.40
CA LYS A 137 -16.34 5.87 -19.76
C LYS A 137 -16.89 7.12 -19.09
N TYR A 138 -17.58 7.95 -19.86
CA TYR A 138 -18.24 9.17 -19.38
C TYR A 138 -19.75 8.96 -19.28
N GLU A 139 -20.42 9.70 -18.40
CA GLU A 139 -21.87 9.59 -18.17
C GLU A 139 -22.69 9.86 -19.45
N ASN A 140 -22.20 10.74 -20.32
CA ASN A 140 -22.84 11.08 -21.58
C ASN A 140 -22.68 10.01 -22.68
N GLY A 141 -22.00 8.89 -22.36
CA GLY A 141 -21.73 7.75 -23.24
C GLY A 141 -20.43 7.84 -24.05
N MET A 142 -19.67 8.94 -23.93
CA MET A 142 -18.36 9.07 -24.58
C MET A 142 -17.36 8.07 -23.97
N LEU A 143 -16.49 7.53 -24.83
CA LEU A 143 -15.35 6.72 -24.41
C LEU A 143 -14.05 7.49 -24.63
N ALA A 144 -13.06 7.27 -23.77
CA ALA A 144 -11.69 7.71 -24.06
C ALA A 144 -10.69 6.58 -23.86
N MET A 145 -9.56 6.66 -24.56
CA MET A 145 -8.47 5.69 -24.48
C MET A 145 -7.12 6.41 -24.47
N VAL A 146 -6.21 5.93 -23.63
CA VAL A 146 -4.82 6.38 -23.55
C VAL A 146 -3.93 5.16 -23.71
N ASP A 147 -2.97 5.19 -24.62
CA ASP A 147 -1.91 4.19 -24.69
C ASP A 147 -0.54 4.84 -24.47
N THR A 148 0.28 4.18 -23.63
CA THR A 148 1.51 4.77 -23.12
C THR A 148 2.64 3.75 -23.04
N SER A 149 3.87 4.22 -23.34
CA SER A 149 5.13 3.50 -23.14
C SER A 149 6.24 4.45 -22.69
N ARG A 150 7.08 4.03 -21.75
CA ARG A 150 8.29 4.76 -21.35
C ARG A 150 9.42 4.70 -22.39
N ASP A 151 9.30 3.82 -23.37
CA ASP A 151 10.30 3.60 -24.42
C ASP A 151 9.64 3.49 -25.80
N ALA A 152 9.89 4.49 -26.64
CA ALA A 152 9.57 4.53 -28.06
C ALA A 152 10.83 4.76 -28.90
N ALA A 153 11.42 3.66 -29.37
CA ALA A 153 12.66 3.68 -30.16
C ALA A 153 12.63 4.55 -31.45
N TYR A 154 11.46 4.99 -31.90
CA TYR A 154 11.27 5.85 -33.08
C TYR A 154 11.07 7.34 -32.74
N GLY A 155 11.21 7.71 -31.46
CA GLY A 155 11.13 9.08 -30.95
C GLY A 155 9.89 9.34 -30.10
N TYR A 156 9.82 10.56 -29.56
CA TYR A 156 8.80 11.03 -28.63
C TYR A 156 7.44 11.13 -29.35
N ASP A 157 6.47 10.30 -28.97
CA ASP A 157 5.21 10.13 -29.72
C ASP A 157 3.99 10.62 -28.95
N GLN A 158 3.44 11.76 -29.37
CA GLN A 158 2.26 12.38 -28.78
C GLN A 158 1.21 12.68 -29.85
N ARG A 159 0.08 11.96 -29.80
CA ARG A 159 -1.00 12.06 -30.80
C ARG A 159 -2.36 12.12 -30.13
N ILE A 160 -3.31 12.78 -30.79
CA ILE A 160 -4.71 12.90 -30.32
C ILE A 160 -5.66 12.61 -31.49
N GLU A 161 -6.71 11.82 -31.25
CA GLU A 161 -7.82 11.57 -32.17
C GLU A 161 -9.19 11.85 -31.51
N VAL A 162 -9.87 12.81 -32.11
CA VAL A 162 -11.21 13.40 -31.94
C VAL A 162 -12.40 12.79 -32.67
N PHE A 163 -12.96 11.62 -32.39
CA PHE A 163 -14.11 11.10 -33.17
C PHE A 163 -15.48 11.51 -32.57
N GLY A 164 -16.35 12.07 -33.40
CA GLY A 164 -17.71 12.47 -33.03
C GLY A 164 -18.77 12.22 -34.12
N GLU A 165 -19.97 12.73 -33.90
CA GLU A 165 -21.10 12.60 -34.84
C GLU A 165 -20.84 13.15 -36.24
N LYS A 166 -20.09 14.25 -36.34
CA LYS A 166 -19.93 15.01 -37.59
C LYS A 166 -18.58 14.79 -38.28
N GLY A 167 -17.68 14.03 -37.67
CA GLY A 167 -16.37 13.78 -38.25
C GLY A 167 -15.32 13.42 -37.21
N MET A 168 -14.06 13.65 -37.60
CA MET A 168 -12.90 13.32 -36.79
C MET A 168 -11.84 14.41 -36.89
N LEU A 169 -11.21 14.75 -35.77
CA LEU A 169 -10.01 15.58 -35.70
C LEU A 169 -8.81 14.71 -35.34
N THR A 170 -7.65 14.96 -35.94
CA THR A 170 -6.42 14.24 -35.61
C THR A 170 -5.26 15.22 -35.48
N ALA A 171 -4.58 15.18 -34.34
CA ALA A 171 -3.26 15.80 -34.17
C ALA A 171 -2.19 14.72 -34.34
N HIS A 172 -1.46 14.79 -35.44
CA HIS A 172 -0.31 13.91 -35.70
C HIS A 172 0.91 14.34 -34.89
N ASN A 173 1.89 13.44 -34.80
CA ASN A 173 3.12 13.71 -34.09
C ASN A 173 4.04 14.68 -34.85
N GLU A 174 4.95 15.33 -34.14
CA GLU A 174 5.96 16.20 -34.76
C GLU A 174 7.24 15.43 -35.05
N HIS A 175 7.73 15.62 -36.27
CA HIS A 175 8.98 15.05 -36.76
C HIS A 175 10.09 16.09 -36.75
N THR A 176 11.33 15.62 -36.75
CA THR A 176 12.53 16.47 -36.84
C THR A 176 12.62 17.25 -38.15
N SER A 177 11.90 16.82 -39.18
CA SER A 177 11.81 17.47 -40.49
C SER A 177 10.50 17.09 -41.19
N THR A 178 10.10 17.88 -42.18
CA THR A 178 8.96 17.59 -43.08
C THR A 178 9.38 16.88 -44.38
N VAL A 179 10.66 16.55 -44.54
CA VAL A 179 11.22 15.92 -45.76
C VAL A 179 11.03 14.41 -45.72
N GLU A 180 10.34 13.85 -46.71
CA GLU A 180 10.23 12.40 -46.91
C GLU A 180 11.20 11.92 -48.01
N LEU A 181 11.83 10.76 -47.84
CA LEU A 181 12.60 10.09 -48.89
C LEU A 181 11.74 9.03 -49.56
N ALA A 182 11.51 9.16 -50.87
CA ALA A 182 10.84 8.16 -51.70
C ALA A 182 11.84 7.48 -52.63
N ASN A 183 12.03 6.16 -52.48
CA ASN A 183 12.91 5.35 -53.33
C ASN A 183 12.34 3.93 -53.55
N ALA A 184 13.13 3.02 -54.12
CA ALA A 184 12.70 1.64 -54.38
C ALA A 184 12.30 0.83 -53.12
N ALA A 185 12.72 1.26 -51.92
CA ALA A 185 12.32 0.67 -50.64
C ALA A 185 11.00 1.26 -50.09
N GLY A 186 10.45 2.30 -50.73
CA GLY A 186 9.22 2.97 -50.34
C GLY A 186 9.43 4.39 -49.84
N TYR A 187 8.47 4.88 -49.05
CA TYR A 187 8.51 6.18 -48.39
C TYR A 187 9.10 6.03 -46.99
N MET A 188 10.11 6.84 -46.67
CA MET A 188 10.69 6.95 -45.34
C MET A 188 10.48 8.36 -44.80
N ARG A 189 9.96 8.44 -43.57
CA ARG A 189 9.75 9.69 -42.85
C ARG A 189 10.88 9.93 -41.85
N PRO A 190 11.21 11.19 -41.52
CA PRO A 190 12.13 11.51 -40.44
C PRO A 190 11.61 10.96 -39.10
N PRO A 191 12.51 10.68 -38.13
CA PRO A 191 12.08 10.27 -36.80
C PRO A 191 11.24 11.36 -36.14
N ALA A 192 10.41 10.95 -35.18
CA ALA A 192 9.76 11.87 -34.28
C ALA A 192 10.81 12.70 -33.51
N MET A 193 10.39 13.84 -32.95
CA MET A 193 11.25 14.63 -32.06
C MET A 193 11.83 13.75 -30.95
N TYR A 194 13.09 13.99 -30.56
CA TYR A 194 13.79 13.01 -29.72
C TYR A 194 13.25 12.97 -28.29
N SER A 195 12.97 14.11 -27.67
CA SER A 195 12.55 14.18 -26.26
C SER A 195 11.60 15.33 -25.95
N PHE A 196 10.94 15.27 -24.78
CA PHE A 196 9.97 16.27 -24.36
C PHE A 196 10.51 17.72 -24.36
N PRO A 197 11.75 18.04 -23.95
CA PRO A 197 12.23 19.42 -23.96
C PRO A 197 12.36 19.96 -25.38
N GLN A 198 12.79 19.12 -26.33
CA GLN A 198 12.86 19.51 -27.74
C GLN A 198 11.45 19.70 -28.33
N ARG A 199 10.52 18.79 -28.01
CA ARG A 199 9.14 18.81 -28.52
C ARG A 199 8.32 19.98 -27.96
N TYR A 200 8.51 20.35 -26.69
CA TYR A 200 7.64 21.28 -25.97
C TYR A 200 8.29 22.62 -25.61
N ILE A 201 9.47 22.96 -26.11
CA ILE A 201 10.14 24.23 -25.78
C ILE A 201 9.26 25.47 -25.99
N GLN A 202 8.46 25.50 -27.05
CA GLN A 202 7.54 26.62 -27.31
C GLN A 202 6.32 26.57 -26.40
N ALA A 203 5.84 25.38 -26.05
CA ALA A 203 4.69 25.23 -25.17
C ALA A 203 5.02 25.73 -23.75
N TYR A 204 6.19 25.38 -23.21
CA TYR A 204 6.69 25.93 -21.94
C TYR A 204 6.83 27.46 -21.95
N ARG A 205 7.32 28.03 -23.07
CA ARG A 205 7.43 29.50 -23.21
C ARG A 205 6.05 30.17 -23.21
N SER A 206 5.10 29.62 -23.95
CA SER A 206 3.73 30.14 -24.02
C SER A 206 3.05 30.07 -22.66
N GLU A 207 3.13 28.92 -21.98
CA GLU A 207 2.53 28.73 -20.65
C GLU A 207 3.08 29.72 -19.62
N LEU A 208 4.40 29.88 -19.54
CA LEU A 208 5.01 30.85 -18.62
C LEU A 208 4.62 32.29 -18.97
N THR A 209 4.56 32.61 -20.26
CA THR A 209 4.14 33.95 -20.72
C THR A 209 2.71 34.24 -20.31
N GLU A 210 1.80 33.28 -20.51
CA GLU A 210 0.39 33.39 -20.13
C GLU A 210 0.21 33.51 -18.63
N PHE A 211 0.98 32.78 -17.82
CA PHE A 211 0.97 32.97 -16.37
C PHE A 211 1.43 34.37 -15.96
N ILE A 212 2.49 34.90 -16.58
CA ILE A 212 2.96 36.27 -16.32
C ILE A 212 1.90 37.30 -16.71
N GLU A 213 1.23 37.12 -17.85
CA GLU A 213 0.15 37.98 -18.33
C GLU A 213 -1.07 37.93 -17.41
N LEU A 214 -1.46 36.75 -16.95
CA LEU A 214 -2.51 36.56 -15.94
C LEU A 214 -2.21 37.33 -14.65
N VAL A 215 -0.98 37.22 -14.14
CA VAL A 215 -0.56 37.94 -12.93
C VAL A 215 -0.56 39.46 -13.15
N ARG A 216 -0.14 39.93 -14.33
CA ARG A 216 -0.13 41.36 -14.69
C ARG A 216 -1.54 41.93 -14.88
N ALA A 217 -2.47 41.15 -15.42
CA ALA A 217 -3.86 41.56 -15.61
C ALA A 217 -4.55 41.83 -14.26
N GLY A 218 -4.17 41.09 -13.22
CA GLY A 218 -4.59 41.33 -11.84
C GLY A 218 -6.02 40.86 -11.54
N GLN A 219 -6.36 40.94 -10.25
CA GLN A 219 -7.67 40.56 -9.73
C GLN A 219 -8.78 41.38 -10.38
N GLY A 220 -9.85 40.72 -10.82
CA GLY A 220 -11.01 41.35 -11.48
C GLY A 220 -10.94 41.41 -13.01
N SER A 221 -9.80 41.02 -13.61
CA SER A 221 -9.73 40.82 -15.06
C SER A 221 -10.49 39.55 -15.49
N GLU A 222 -10.90 39.50 -16.75
CA GLU A 222 -11.54 38.32 -17.34
C GLU A 222 -10.62 37.09 -17.27
N ALA A 223 -9.32 37.27 -17.52
CA ALA A 223 -8.32 36.23 -17.41
C ALA A 223 -8.22 35.67 -15.97
N HIS A 224 -8.25 36.56 -14.97
CA HIS A 224 -8.27 36.14 -13.57
C HIS A 224 -9.53 35.36 -13.22
N ALA A 225 -10.70 35.85 -13.64
CA ALA A 225 -11.97 35.16 -13.42
C ALA A 225 -12.00 33.78 -14.10
N ALA A 226 -11.46 33.67 -15.31
CA ALA A 226 -11.31 32.41 -16.01
C ALA A 226 -10.40 31.44 -15.25
N GLU A 227 -9.27 31.90 -14.72
CA GLU A 227 -8.39 31.02 -13.92
C GLU A 227 -9.05 30.56 -12.61
N GLN A 228 -9.87 31.40 -11.96
CA GLN A 228 -10.59 30.99 -10.74
C GLN A 228 -11.52 29.80 -10.98
N VAL A 229 -12.06 29.66 -12.19
CA VAL A 229 -12.84 28.49 -12.61
C VAL A 229 -11.92 27.37 -13.03
N ALA A 230 -10.90 27.67 -13.84
CA ALA A 230 -10.00 26.68 -14.41
C ALA A 230 -9.26 25.90 -13.32
N MET A 231 -8.78 26.55 -12.25
CA MET A 231 -8.01 25.88 -11.19
C MET A 231 -8.79 24.79 -10.44
N LEU A 232 -10.12 24.79 -10.52
CA LEU A 232 -10.98 23.76 -9.92
C LEU A 232 -10.80 22.38 -10.57
N ARG A 233 -10.15 22.32 -11.73
CA ARG A 233 -9.80 21.06 -12.41
C ARG A 233 -8.69 20.28 -11.72
N HIS A 234 -7.81 20.95 -10.95
CA HIS A 234 -6.58 20.30 -10.47
C HIS A 234 -6.87 19.03 -9.63
N PRO A 235 -7.84 19.04 -8.69
CA PRO A 235 -8.21 17.83 -7.96
C PRO A 235 -8.80 16.74 -8.87
N SER A 236 -9.56 17.13 -9.90
CA SER A 236 -10.15 16.20 -10.87
C SER A 236 -9.09 15.40 -11.64
N VAL A 237 -8.04 16.07 -12.09
CA VAL A 237 -6.92 15.43 -12.81
C VAL A 237 -6.20 14.44 -11.90
N VAL A 238 -5.92 14.81 -10.65
CA VAL A 238 -5.28 13.92 -9.67
C VAL A 238 -6.19 12.74 -9.32
N ARG A 239 -7.48 12.97 -9.10
CA ARG A 239 -8.48 11.91 -8.86
C ARG A 239 -8.53 10.91 -10.01
N THR A 240 -8.53 11.39 -11.26
CA THR A 240 -8.49 10.53 -12.45
C THR A 240 -7.19 9.72 -12.52
N THR A 241 -6.08 10.34 -12.12
CA THR A 241 -4.76 9.69 -12.03
C THR A 241 -4.79 8.52 -11.05
N MET A 242 -5.28 8.77 -9.83
CA MET A 242 -5.43 7.76 -8.79
C MET A 242 -6.40 6.64 -9.24
N ALA A 243 -7.51 6.98 -9.91
CA ALA A 243 -8.44 5.99 -10.43
C ALA A 243 -7.78 5.00 -11.42
N ALA A 244 -6.93 5.51 -12.31
CA ALA A 244 -6.19 4.69 -13.26
C ALA A 244 -5.18 3.76 -12.55
N GLU A 245 -4.43 4.29 -11.59
CA GLU A 245 -3.50 3.50 -10.79
C GLU A 245 -4.22 2.41 -9.99
N PHE A 246 -5.29 2.76 -9.28
CA PHE A 246 -6.11 1.79 -8.55
C PHE A 246 -6.70 0.75 -9.48
N SER A 247 -7.19 1.13 -10.65
CA SER A 247 -7.73 0.17 -11.60
C SER A 247 -6.69 -0.88 -12.00
N TRP A 248 -5.45 -0.45 -12.25
CA TRP A 248 -4.35 -1.35 -12.57
C TRP A 248 -3.98 -2.24 -11.37
N LYS A 249 -3.78 -1.66 -10.18
CA LYS A 249 -3.42 -2.40 -8.96
C LYS A 249 -4.50 -3.43 -8.57
N LEU A 250 -5.77 -3.04 -8.66
CA LEU A 250 -6.93 -3.85 -8.26
C LEU A 250 -7.44 -4.78 -9.37
N ARG A 251 -6.91 -4.65 -10.60
CA ARG A 251 -7.29 -5.45 -11.78
C ARG A 251 -8.80 -5.42 -12.08
N ARG A 252 -9.42 -4.26 -11.89
CA ARG A 252 -10.85 -4.03 -12.15
C ARG A 252 -11.12 -2.60 -12.59
N THR A 253 -12.27 -2.36 -13.18
CA THR A 253 -12.77 -0.99 -13.41
C THR A 253 -12.97 -0.27 -12.07
N VAL A 254 -12.57 1.00 -12.00
CA VAL A 254 -12.71 1.89 -10.85
C VAL A 254 -13.61 3.06 -11.23
N HIS A 255 -14.63 3.32 -10.42
CA HIS A 255 -15.48 4.51 -10.59
C HIS A 255 -14.81 5.73 -9.93
N LEU A 256 -14.94 6.93 -10.51
CA LEU A 256 -14.31 8.12 -9.91
C LEU A 256 -14.88 8.43 -8.51
N ALA A 257 -16.16 8.12 -8.30
CA ALA A 257 -16.85 8.32 -7.02
C ALA A 257 -16.33 7.40 -5.88
N GLU A 258 -15.60 6.33 -6.18
CA GLU A 258 -14.96 5.50 -5.15
C GLU A 258 -13.49 5.88 -4.90
N VAL A 259 -12.89 6.77 -5.69
CA VAL A 259 -11.48 7.14 -5.55
C VAL A 259 -11.18 7.69 -4.17
N ASP A 260 -11.98 8.60 -3.61
CA ASP A 260 -11.73 9.11 -2.24
C ASP A 260 -11.73 7.99 -1.21
N LYS A 261 -12.59 6.98 -1.39
CA LYS A 261 -12.64 5.81 -0.51
C LYS A 261 -11.43 4.91 -0.70
N LEU A 262 -10.97 4.73 -1.94
CA LEU A 262 -9.78 3.95 -2.28
C LEU A 262 -8.49 4.64 -1.81
N SER A 263 -8.40 5.96 -1.93
CA SER A 263 -7.27 6.77 -1.47
C SER A 263 -7.19 6.79 0.05
N ALA A 264 -8.34 6.89 0.73
CA ALA A 264 -8.41 6.70 2.18
C ALA A 264 -8.04 5.27 2.60
N ALA A 265 -8.33 4.27 1.76
CA ALA A 265 -7.95 2.88 1.98
C ALA A 265 -6.49 2.55 1.55
N GLY A 266 -5.82 3.42 0.79
CA GLY A 266 -4.50 3.16 0.18
C GLY A 266 -3.32 3.91 0.83
N SER A 267 -3.57 4.77 1.82
CA SER A 267 -2.52 5.38 2.68
C SER A 267 -2.13 4.51 3.88
N GLY A 268 -2.79 3.35 4.04
CA GLY A 268 -2.25 2.15 4.67
C GLY A 268 -2.28 1.05 3.61
N ASP A 269 -1.13 0.47 3.29
CA ASP A 269 -0.95 -0.35 2.09
C ASP A 269 -1.90 -1.57 2.04
N GLU A 270 -2.83 -1.58 1.08
CA GLU A 270 -3.77 -2.69 0.84
C GLU A 270 -4.03 -2.98 -0.65
N THR A 271 -3.72 -4.21 -1.05
CA THR A 271 -4.33 -4.87 -2.22
C THR A 271 -5.59 -5.63 -1.78
N MET A 272 -6.74 -5.27 -2.39
CA MET A 272 -8.11 -5.61 -1.98
C MET A 272 -8.54 -7.09 -2.01
N SER A 273 -9.48 -7.40 -1.11
CA SER A 273 -10.60 -8.32 -1.30
C SER A 273 -11.86 -7.80 -0.59
N THR A 274 -12.82 -7.32 -1.39
CA THR A 274 -14.27 -7.06 -1.18
C THR A 274 -14.92 -7.04 0.23
N THR A 275 -15.61 -5.91 0.51
CA THR A 275 -16.77 -5.57 1.41
C THR A 275 -16.59 -5.35 2.93
N PRO A 276 -17.34 -4.40 3.56
CA PRO A 276 -17.54 -2.97 3.32
C PRO A 276 -17.09 -2.06 4.51
N SER A 277 -17.00 -0.74 4.27
CA SER A 277 -16.41 0.32 5.12
C SER A 277 -16.89 0.46 6.58
N SER A 278 -15.98 0.87 7.48
CA SER A 278 -16.20 2.07 8.31
C SER A 278 -14.91 2.84 8.66
N SER A 279 -15.10 4.15 8.83
CA SER A 279 -14.15 5.23 9.08
C SER A 279 -13.29 5.07 10.35
N GLY A 280 -11.98 5.34 10.26
CA GLY A 280 -11.07 5.44 11.41
C GLY A 280 -9.93 6.43 11.18
N LYS A 281 -9.49 7.09 12.26
CA LYS A 281 -8.54 8.23 12.35
C LYS A 281 -7.14 7.98 11.76
N VAL A 282 -6.51 9.09 11.33
CA VAL A 282 -5.10 9.21 10.91
C VAL A 282 -4.16 8.56 11.93
N LEU A 283 -3.40 7.58 11.47
CA LEU A 283 -2.35 6.88 12.20
C LEU A 283 -1.08 7.74 12.32
N SER A 284 -0.56 7.84 13.55
CA SER A 284 0.80 8.33 13.79
C SER A 284 1.78 7.35 13.17
N GLY A 285 2.59 7.77 12.19
CA GLY A 285 3.72 6.97 11.66
C GLY A 285 4.87 6.80 12.66
N LYS A 286 4.62 7.05 13.94
CA LYS A 286 5.57 7.01 15.03
C LYS A 286 5.05 6.10 16.14
N ASN A 287 5.92 5.21 16.61
CA ASN A 287 5.69 4.37 17.77
C ASN A 287 5.69 5.20 19.07
N MET A 288 5.55 4.55 20.23
CA MET A 288 5.47 5.22 21.53
C MET A 288 6.69 6.08 21.86
N PHE A 289 7.83 5.82 21.22
CA PHE A 289 9.10 6.52 21.41
C PHE A 289 9.33 7.64 20.39
N GLY A 290 8.44 7.81 19.40
CA GLY A 290 8.57 8.84 18.37
C GLY A 290 9.36 8.41 17.13
N ASP A 291 9.74 7.13 17.05
CA ASP A 291 10.49 6.51 15.95
C ASP A 291 9.55 5.78 14.98
N GLY A 292 10.05 5.40 13.80
CA GLY A 292 9.31 4.50 12.92
C GLY A 292 9.08 3.13 13.58
N PHE A 293 7.95 2.50 13.27
CA PHE A 293 7.64 1.16 13.79
C PHE A 293 8.68 0.12 13.36
N ARG A 294 8.95 -0.86 14.22
CA ARG A 294 9.94 -1.94 14.04
C ARG A 294 11.35 -1.42 13.76
N ASN A 295 11.75 -0.33 14.41
CA ASN A 295 13.10 0.17 14.28
C ASN A 295 14.11 -0.63 15.14
N TYR A 296 14.89 -1.48 14.48
CA TYR A 296 15.95 -2.29 15.10
C TYR A 296 17.33 -1.60 15.11
N GLU A 297 17.43 -0.38 14.58
CA GLU A 297 18.67 0.41 14.51
C GLU A 297 18.51 1.77 15.20
N ASN A 298 19.39 2.08 16.16
CA ASN A 298 19.39 3.34 16.90
C ASN A 298 18.08 3.63 17.68
N SER A 299 17.36 2.59 18.11
CA SER A 299 16.15 2.73 18.96
C SER A 299 16.48 2.60 20.45
N ALA A 300 15.67 3.23 21.31
CA ALA A 300 15.85 3.21 22.76
C ALA A 300 15.85 1.79 23.38
N ARG A 301 15.25 0.81 22.67
CA ARG A 301 15.12 -0.58 23.11
C ARG A 301 16.09 -1.55 22.43
N GLN A 302 16.92 -1.09 21.50
CA GLN A 302 17.76 -1.93 20.63
C GLN A 302 18.58 -2.98 21.38
N GLU A 303 19.29 -2.60 22.45
CA GLU A 303 20.16 -3.55 23.19
C GLU A 303 19.37 -4.71 23.80
N LYS A 304 18.20 -4.41 24.37
CA LYS A 304 17.33 -5.39 25.02
C LYS A 304 16.69 -6.33 23.99
N VAL A 305 16.22 -5.77 22.88
CA VAL A 305 15.64 -6.52 21.76
C VAL A 305 16.68 -7.44 21.12
N ALA A 306 17.89 -6.92 20.82
CA ALA A 306 18.99 -7.70 20.27
C ALA A 306 19.45 -8.83 21.22
N ALA A 307 19.47 -8.59 22.53
CA ALA A 307 19.78 -9.63 23.51
C ALA A 307 18.74 -10.77 23.52
N THR A 308 17.46 -10.42 23.44
CA THR A 308 16.35 -11.38 23.38
C THR A 308 16.43 -12.24 22.12
N TYR A 309 16.52 -11.62 20.93
CA TYR A 309 16.68 -12.35 19.67
C TYR A 309 17.98 -13.15 19.61
N GLY A 310 19.08 -12.60 20.13
CA GLY A 310 20.35 -13.32 20.21
C GLY A 310 20.25 -14.58 21.08
N LEU A 311 19.51 -14.57 22.19
CA LEU A 311 19.24 -15.78 22.97
C LEU A 311 18.27 -16.72 22.25
N MET A 312 17.24 -16.19 21.59
CA MET A 312 16.26 -16.97 20.83
C MET A 312 16.96 -17.77 19.73
N HIS A 313 17.73 -17.11 18.86
CA HIS A 313 18.40 -17.74 17.72
C HIS A 313 19.43 -18.78 18.14
N ARG A 314 20.04 -18.64 19.32
CA ARG A 314 21.01 -19.62 19.86
C ARG A 314 20.38 -20.88 20.41
N ASN A 315 19.19 -20.78 20.99
CA ASN A 315 18.63 -21.84 21.83
C ASN A 315 17.37 -22.50 21.24
N GLN A 316 16.70 -21.89 20.26
CA GLN A 316 15.57 -22.49 19.55
C GLN A 316 16.07 -23.54 18.56
N THR A 317 16.10 -24.79 19.02
CA THR A 317 16.45 -25.98 18.23
C THR A 317 15.23 -26.86 17.99
N VAL A 318 15.30 -27.79 17.04
CA VAL A 318 14.29 -28.83 16.80
C VAL A 318 13.97 -29.58 18.11
N ASP A 319 14.99 -29.95 18.88
CA ASP A 319 14.82 -30.68 20.14
C ASP A 319 14.21 -29.82 21.25
N PHE A 320 14.62 -28.55 21.34
CA PHE A 320 14.03 -27.61 22.29
C PHE A 320 12.54 -27.42 22.02
N VAL A 321 12.15 -27.17 20.77
CA VAL A 321 10.75 -26.96 20.38
C VAL A 321 9.91 -28.21 20.68
N ARG A 322 10.40 -29.41 20.36
CA ARG A 322 9.72 -30.66 20.71
C ARG A 322 9.53 -30.84 22.22
N ALA A 323 10.55 -30.52 23.01
CA ALA A 323 10.46 -30.59 24.46
C ALA A 323 9.42 -29.61 25.03
N GLN A 324 9.33 -28.40 24.46
CA GLN A 324 8.29 -27.45 24.85
C GLN A 324 6.89 -27.92 24.43
N GLN A 325 6.72 -28.45 23.22
CA GLN A 325 5.45 -29.02 22.77
C GLN A 325 4.98 -30.15 23.70
N GLU A 326 5.85 -31.08 24.08
CA GLU A 326 5.52 -32.17 24.99
C GLU A 326 5.13 -31.66 26.40
N LYS A 327 5.75 -30.55 26.83
CA LYS A 327 5.52 -29.96 28.16
C LYS A 327 4.24 -29.14 28.22
N TRP A 328 3.98 -28.30 27.22
CA TRP A 328 2.97 -27.25 27.26
C TRP A 328 1.66 -27.63 26.59
N LEU A 329 1.66 -28.49 25.56
CA LEU A 329 0.43 -28.90 24.86
C LEU A 329 -0.43 -29.90 25.65
N LYS A 330 -0.06 -30.17 26.91
CA LYS A 330 -0.89 -30.91 27.87
C LYS A 330 -1.93 -30.01 28.55
N PHE A 331 -1.78 -28.69 28.45
CA PHE A 331 -2.65 -27.67 29.04
C PHE A 331 -3.04 -28.01 30.48
N SER A 332 -2.00 -28.12 31.31
CA SER A 332 -2.08 -28.61 32.69
C SER A 332 -1.54 -27.60 33.70
N LYS A 333 -1.42 -26.32 33.31
CA LYS A 333 -0.94 -25.23 34.18
C LYS A 333 -2.06 -24.66 35.02
N GLY A 334 -3.29 -24.75 34.53
CA GLY A 334 -4.48 -24.49 35.33
C GLY A 334 -5.72 -24.28 34.49
N GLU A 335 -6.79 -23.89 35.18
CA GLU A 335 -8.08 -23.56 34.58
C GLU A 335 -8.42 -22.09 34.86
N PHE A 336 -8.39 -21.29 33.80
CA PHE A 336 -8.57 -19.85 33.84
C PHE A 336 -9.51 -19.40 32.72
N THR A 337 -10.30 -18.38 32.99
CA THR A 337 -11.05 -17.67 31.96
C THR A 337 -10.10 -16.81 31.12
N VAL A 338 -10.46 -16.49 29.88
CA VAL A 338 -9.68 -15.56 29.04
C VAL A 338 -9.44 -14.21 29.73
N MET A 339 -10.44 -13.68 30.43
CA MET A 339 -10.31 -12.40 31.14
C MET A 339 -9.36 -12.48 32.36
N GLU A 340 -9.31 -13.62 33.05
CA GLU A 340 -8.31 -13.84 34.11
C GLU A 340 -6.89 -13.86 33.53
N VAL A 341 -6.70 -14.44 32.34
CA VAL A 341 -5.40 -14.49 31.66
C VAL A 341 -4.97 -13.12 31.14
N ILE A 342 -5.88 -12.36 30.53
CA ILE A 342 -5.60 -10.97 30.13
C ILE A 342 -5.14 -10.15 31.34
N ALA A 343 -5.81 -10.29 32.49
CA ALA A 343 -5.40 -9.59 33.72
C ALA A 343 -4.04 -10.05 34.26
N MET A 344 -3.55 -11.25 33.92
CA MET A 344 -2.17 -11.64 34.26
C MET A 344 -1.15 -10.87 33.41
N LEU A 345 -1.48 -10.57 32.15
CA LEU A 345 -0.61 -9.84 31.23
C LEU A 345 -0.43 -8.36 31.57
N ASP A 346 -1.18 -7.83 32.55
CA ASP A 346 -0.91 -6.53 33.16
C ASP A 346 0.52 -6.45 33.74
N ASP A 347 1.11 -7.58 34.11
CA ASP A 347 2.46 -7.68 34.68
C ASP A 347 3.55 -8.03 33.65
N LEU A 348 3.24 -8.03 32.34
CA LEU A 348 4.19 -8.36 31.28
C LEU A 348 4.40 -7.18 30.32
N VAL A 349 5.67 -6.81 30.16
CA VAL A 349 6.15 -5.98 29.05
C VAL A 349 6.99 -6.87 28.13
N ASP A 350 6.71 -6.82 26.83
CA ASP A 350 7.39 -7.62 25.81
C ASP A 350 8.81 -7.08 25.57
N ASP A 351 9.83 -7.90 25.82
CA ASP A 351 11.26 -7.57 25.71
C ASP A 351 11.77 -7.57 24.26
N SER A 352 11.04 -8.20 23.34
CA SER A 352 11.36 -8.30 21.91
C SER A 352 10.76 -7.18 21.07
N ASP A 353 9.76 -6.47 21.60
CA ASP A 353 9.06 -5.39 20.92
C ASP A 353 9.87 -4.08 20.97
N PRO A 354 10.23 -3.45 19.83
CA PRO A 354 10.90 -2.16 19.82
C PRO A 354 9.95 -0.96 19.96
N ASP A 355 8.62 -1.16 19.87
CA ASP A 355 7.64 -0.09 19.60
C ASP A 355 6.84 0.37 20.82
N VAL A 356 6.73 -0.44 21.86
CA VAL A 356 5.92 -0.15 23.07
C VAL A 356 6.64 -0.51 24.36
N ASP A 357 6.31 0.17 25.46
CA ASP A 357 6.72 -0.18 26.84
C ASP A 357 5.51 -0.07 27.77
N ILE A 358 4.42 -0.75 27.40
CA ILE A 358 3.17 -0.83 28.15
C ILE A 358 2.78 -2.29 28.39
N PRO A 359 1.92 -2.57 29.39
CA PRO A 359 1.41 -3.91 29.63
C PRO A 359 0.75 -4.53 28.39
N ASN A 360 1.03 -5.80 28.14
CA ASN A 360 0.55 -6.49 26.94
C ASN A 360 -0.99 -6.61 26.91
N SER A 361 -1.65 -6.61 28.06
CA SER A 361 -3.12 -6.60 28.15
C SER A 361 -3.75 -5.39 27.45
N ILE A 362 -3.07 -4.24 27.45
CA ILE A 362 -3.54 -3.03 26.77
C ILE A 362 -3.44 -3.22 25.26
N HIS A 363 -2.34 -3.82 24.79
CA HIS A 363 -2.11 -4.13 23.38
C HIS A 363 -3.18 -5.08 22.81
N ASP A 364 -3.58 -6.09 23.58
CA ASP A 364 -4.64 -7.03 23.19
C ASP A 364 -5.96 -6.29 22.89
N PHE A 365 -6.37 -5.36 23.76
CA PHE A 365 -7.58 -4.56 23.55
C PHE A 365 -7.42 -3.51 22.45
N GLN A 366 -6.25 -2.90 22.28
CA GLN A 366 -5.98 -1.95 21.20
C GLN A 366 -6.10 -2.62 19.84
N THR A 367 -5.48 -3.79 19.68
CA THR A 367 -5.56 -4.60 18.46
C THR A 367 -7.01 -4.99 18.18
N ALA A 368 -7.71 -5.52 19.19
CA ALA A 368 -9.08 -5.97 19.05
C ALA A 368 -10.06 -4.84 18.67
N GLU A 369 -9.91 -3.65 19.27
CA GLU A 369 -10.77 -2.50 18.96
C GLU A 369 -10.45 -1.91 17.59
N ARG A 370 -9.16 -1.88 17.19
CA ARG A 370 -8.79 -1.40 15.86
C ARG A 370 -9.37 -2.28 14.75
N ILE A 371 -9.32 -3.60 14.95
CA ILE A 371 -9.98 -4.53 14.03
C ILE A 371 -11.48 -4.25 14.01
N ARG A 372 -12.12 -4.09 15.19
CA ARG A 372 -13.56 -3.81 15.28
C ARG A 372 -13.98 -2.50 14.61
N GLU A 373 -13.13 -1.48 14.62
CA GLU A 373 -13.39 -0.19 13.96
C GLU A 373 -13.29 -0.30 12.43
N GLN A 374 -12.33 -1.07 11.91
CA GLN A 374 -12.10 -1.18 10.46
C GLN A 374 -12.89 -2.29 9.77
N TRP A 375 -13.19 -3.37 10.51
CA TRP A 375 -13.98 -4.51 10.06
C TRP A 375 -15.30 -4.60 10.84
N PRO A 376 -16.17 -3.58 10.79
CA PRO A 376 -17.43 -3.59 11.53
C PRO A 376 -18.35 -4.69 10.99
N GLY A 377 -19.08 -5.37 11.88
CA GLY A 377 -20.11 -6.34 11.47
C GLY A 377 -20.11 -7.60 12.33
N GLU A 378 -21.25 -8.28 12.38
CA GLU A 378 -21.37 -9.57 13.08
C GLU A 378 -20.76 -10.73 12.27
N GLU A 379 -20.49 -10.52 10.98
CA GLU A 379 -19.78 -11.43 10.10
C GLU A 379 -18.26 -11.48 10.33
N TYR A 380 -17.71 -10.44 10.98
CA TYR A 380 -16.28 -10.28 11.26
C TYR A 380 -15.94 -10.31 12.76
N ASP A 381 -16.91 -10.57 13.63
CA ASP A 381 -16.68 -10.54 15.07
C ASP A 381 -15.71 -11.62 15.58
N TRP A 382 -15.54 -12.74 14.84
CA TRP A 382 -14.43 -13.67 15.04
C TRP A 382 -13.06 -12.99 14.90
N PHE A 383 -12.93 -12.01 14.00
CA PHE A 383 -11.68 -11.29 13.75
C PHE A 383 -11.37 -10.31 14.88
N HIS A 384 -12.40 -9.67 15.46
CA HIS A 384 -12.24 -8.84 16.65
C HIS A 384 -11.71 -9.69 17.82
N LEU A 385 -12.25 -10.90 17.96
CA LEU A 385 -11.82 -11.83 18.99
C LEU A 385 -10.40 -12.35 18.75
N VAL A 386 -10.00 -12.59 17.48
CA VAL A 386 -8.60 -12.91 17.15
C VAL A 386 -7.66 -11.83 17.67
N GLY A 387 -7.99 -10.54 17.50
CA GLY A 387 -7.23 -9.44 18.07
C GLY A 387 -7.05 -9.50 19.58
N LEU A 388 -8.08 -9.90 20.32
CA LEU A 388 -7.99 -10.02 21.77
C LEU A 388 -7.17 -11.25 22.22
N LEU A 389 -7.14 -12.31 21.40
CA LEU A 389 -6.58 -13.60 21.78
C LEU A 389 -5.12 -13.81 21.34
N HIS A 390 -4.65 -13.10 20.31
CA HIS A 390 -3.42 -13.44 19.59
C HIS A 390 -2.19 -13.61 20.50
N ASP A 391 -2.08 -12.73 21.49
CA ASP A 391 -0.89 -12.59 22.32
C ASP A 391 -1.01 -13.28 23.70
N LEU A 392 -2.16 -13.92 23.99
CA LEU A 392 -2.39 -14.47 25.32
C LEU A 392 -1.45 -15.60 25.69
N GLY A 393 -0.71 -16.17 24.74
CA GLY A 393 0.30 -17.19 24.98
C GLY A 393 1.52 -16.65 25.72
N LYS A 394 1.67 -15.33 25.78
CA LYS A 394 2.74 -14.65 26.51
C LYS A 394 2.70 -14.91 28.02
N VAL A 395 1.57 -15.41 28.55
CA VAL A 395 1.48 -15.87 29.94
C VAL A 395 2.45 -16.99 30.32
N MET A 396 3.04 -17.70 29.35
CA MET A 396 4.14 -18.64 29.64
C MET A 396 5.36 -17.96 30.30
N ALA A 397 5.55 -16.65 30.10
CA ALA A 397 6.59 -15.86 30.75
C ALA A 397 6.25 -15.44 32.18
N LEU A 398 5.03 -15.72 32.67
CA LEU A 398 4.55 -15.26 33.97
C LEU A 398 4.51 -16.39 35.00
N PRO A 399 5.12 -16.22 36.18
CA PRO A 399 5.02 -17.19 37.28
C PRO A 399 3.59 -17.48 37.73
N LYS A 400 2.65 -16.54 37.54
CA LYS A 400 1.23 -16.72 37.88
C LYS A 400 0.56 -17.87 37.10
N MET A 401 0.96 -18.05 35.84
CA MET A 401 0.50 -19.16 34.99
C MET A 401 1.46 -20.35 35.08
N ALA A 402 2.75 -20.07 34.89
CA ALA A 402 3.74 -21.12 34.64
C ALA A 402 4.36 -21.72 35.92
N GLY A 403 4.29 -21.02 37.07
CA GLY A 403 4.90 -21.45 38.32
C GLY A 403 6.39 -21.75 38.16
N LYS A 404 6.82 -22.96 38.50
CA LYS A 404 8.22 -23.40 38.31
C LYS A 404 8.63 -23.58 36.84
N ASP A 405 7.66 -23.61 35.94
CA ASP A 405 7.86 -23.84 34.52
C ASP A 405 8.01 -22.55 33.71
N THR A 406 8.04 -21.37 34.36
CA THR A 406 8.19 -20.06 33.71
C THR A 406 9.30 -20.07 32.68
N LEU A 407 8.94 -19.66 31.46
CA LEU A 407 9.88 -19.56 30.35
C LEU A 407 10.54 -18.18 30.33
N PRO A 408 11.82 -18.10 29.93
CA PRO A 408 12.42 -16.82 29.60
C PRO A 408 11.73 -16.23 28.35
N GLN A 409 11.71 -14.90 28.24
CA GLN A 409 11.00 -14.21 27.16
C GLN A 409 11.43 -14.67 25.75
N TRP A 410 12.70 -14.98 25.51
CA TRP A 410 13.17 -15.49 24.20
C TRP A 410 12.51 -16.81 23.77
N ALA A 411 11.91 -17.56 24.70
CA ALA A 411 11.16 -18.79 24.44
C ALA A 411 9.63 -18.56 24.46
N VAL A 412 9.20 -17.31 24.39
CA VAL A 412 7.79 -16.90 24.50
C VAL A 412 7.43 -15.86 23.44
N VAL A 413 8.20 -14.76 23.34
CA VAL A 413 7.93 -13.59 22.47
C VAL A 413 8.88 -13.54 21.28
N GLY A 414 8.61 -12.61 20.34
CA GLY A 414 9.47 -12.29 19.22
C GLY A 414 9.10 -12.98 17.91
N ASP A 415 9.66 -12.46 16.82
CA ASP A 415 9.49 -12.99 15.47
C ASP A 415 9.87 -14.47 15.42
N THR A 416 8.98 -15.28 14.84
CA THR A 416 9.17 -16.72 14.70
C THR A 416 9.88 -17.08 13.40
N PHE A 417 10.50 -18.25 13.39
CA PHE A 417 11.13 -18.85 12.22
C PHE A 417 10.97 -20.38 12.25
N PRO A 418 10.97 -21.07 11.09
CA PRO A 418 10.92 -22.53 11.07
C PRO A 418 12.23 -23.11 11.61
N VAL A 419 12.15 -23.94 12.64
CA VAL A 419 13.30 -24.72 13.12
C VAL A 419 13.49 -25.96 12.25
N GLY A 420 14.70 -26.50 12.18
CA GLY A 420 14.95 -27.73 11.42
C GLY A 420 15.16 -27.53 9.91
N CYS A 421 15.29 -26.28 9.45
CA CYS A 421 15.89 -25.88 8.18
C CYS A 421 16.78 -24.63 8.38
N ALA A 422 17.61 -24.31 7.38
CA ALA A 422 18.50 -23.17 7.48
C ALA A 422 17.71 -21.85 7.63
N PRO A 423 18.17 -20.93 8.51
CA PRO A 423 17.56 -19.61 8.63
C PRO A 423 17.77 -18.81 7.33
N ASP A 424 16.78 -17.98 6.98
CA ASP A 424 16.93 -16.99 5.92
C ASP A 424 17.58 -15.73 6.51
N GLU A 425 18.91 -15.60 6.34
CA GLU A 425 19.71 -14.54 6.95
C GLU A 425 19.35 -13.13 6.46
N ASP A 426 18.72 -13.00 5.29
CA ASP A 426 18.28 -11.70 4.75
C ASP A 426 16.92 -11.26 5.34
N ALA A 427 16.13 -12.20 5.85
CA ALA A 427 14.76 -11.96 6.29
C ALA A 427 14.57 -12.01 7.82
N ILE A 428 15.44 -12.71 8.55
CA ILE A 428 15.39 -12.80 10.02
C ILE A 428 16.19 -11.67 10.64
N VAL A 429 15.64 -11.02 11.66
CA VAL A 429 16.34 -9.99 12.45
C VAL A 429 17.55 -10.59 13.18
N PHE A 430 18.66 -9.86 13.30
CA PHE A 430 19.87 -10.30 14.03
C PHE A 430 20.32 -11.76 13.76
N PRO A 431 20.57 -12.14 12.48
CA PRO A 431 20.83 -13.53 12.10
C PRO A 431 22.20 -14.04 12.60
N GLU A 432 23.11 -13.17 13.04
CA GLU A 432 24.48 -13.53 13.37
C GLU A 432 24.57 -14.56 14.50
N ALA A 433 23.63 -14.50 15.44
CA ALA A 433 23.54 -15.37 16.60
C ALA A 433 23.24 -16.83 16.24
N PHE A 434 22.70 -17.12 15.05
CA PHE A 434 22.46 -18.49 14.60
C PHE A 434 23.74 -19.31 14.46
N ARG A 435 24.90 -18.69 14.26
CA ARG A 435 26.19 -19.41 14.16
C ARG A 435 26.56 -20.17 15.43
N GLU A 436 25.99 -19.77 16.57
CA GLU A 436 26.14 -20.45 17.86
C GLU A 436 25.05 -21.52 18.11
N ASN A 437 24.02 -21.61 17.26
CA ASN A 437 22.97 -22.61 17.37
C ASN A 437 23.47 -23.98 16.87
N PRO A 438 23.30 -25.07 17.65
CA PRO A 438 23.77 -26.40 17.24
C PRO A 438 23.08 -26.94 15.96
N ASP A 439 21.86 -26.51 15.64
CA ASP A 439 21.15 -26.92 14.43
C ASP A 439 21.70 -26.22 13.16
N TYR A 440 22.39 -25.09 13.30
CA TYR A 440 22.90 -24.31 12.16
C TYR A 440 23.94 -25.08 11.34
N ALA A 441 24.82 -25.82 12.01
CA ALA A 441 25.83 -26.67 11.36
C ALA A 441 25.39 -28.14 11.23
N HIS A 442 24.15 -28.48 11.59
CA HIS A 442 23.66 -29.85 11.55
C HIS A 442 23.49 -30.33 10.08
N PRO A 443 23.91 -31.56 9.71
CA PRO A 443 23.94 -32.01 8.32
C PRO A 443 22.56 -32.09 7.64
N VAL A 444 21.49 -32.10 8.43
CA VAL A 444 20.09 -32.02 7.96
C VAL A 444 19.55 -30.61 8.14
N PHE A 445 19.37 -30.16 9.38
CA PHE A 445 18.74 -28.88 9.72
C PHE A 445 19.48 -27.64 9.21
N GLY A 446 20.81 -27.69 9.06
CA GLY A 446 21.59 -26.59 8.48
C GLY A 446 21.46 -26.46 6.96
N THR A 447 20.69 -27.33 6.30
CA THR A 447 20.44 -27.25 4.86
C THR A 447 19.21 -26.41 4.55
N LYS A 448 19.15 -25.85 3.33
CA LYS A 448 18.06 -24.96 2.87
C LYS A 448 16.65 -25.49 3.16
N ASN A 449 16.41 -26.78 2.94
CA ASN A 449 15.09 -27.39 3.16
C ASN A 449 15.02 -28.16 4.48
N GLY A 450 16.16 -28.53 5.06
CA GLY A 450 16.18 -29.16 6.36
C GLY A 450 15.45 -30.50 6.38
N MET A 451 14.58 -30.67 7.37
CA MET A 451 13.69 -31.82 7.50
C MET A 451 12.38 -31.71 6.68
N TYR A 452 12.19 -30.63 5.91
CA TYR A 452 10.95 -30.35 5.19
C TYR A 452 11.02 -30.70 3.71
N GLN A 453 9.86 -31.08 3.16
CA GLN A 453 9.68 -31.24 1.72
C GLN A 453 9.26 -29.89 1.10
N PRO A 454 9.79 -29.51 -0.07
CA PRO A 454 9.29 -28.35 -0.80
C PRO A 454 7.78 -28.43 -1.06
N GLY A 455 7.07 -27.31 -0.92
CA GLY A 455 5.62 -27.24 -1.08
C GLY A 455 4.82 -28.02 -0.05
N CYS A 456 5.39 -28.35 1.12
CA CYS A 456 4.66 -29.06 2.17
C CYS A 456 3.49 -28.26 2.76
N GLY A 457 3.49 -26.94 2.61
CA GLY A 457 2.58 -26.01 3.24
C GLY A 457 3.21 -25.39 4.49
N ILE A 458 3.07 -24.06 4.64
CA ILE A 458 3.61 -23.28 5.76
C ILE A 458 3.03 -23.77 7.09
N THR A 459 1.75 -24.09 7.12
CA THR A 459 1.06 -24.63 8.30
C THR A 459 1.58 -26.00 8.75
N LYS A 460 2.39 -26.70 7.96
CA LYS A 460 3.03 -27.98 8.33
C LYS A 460 4.45 -27.83 8.86
N LEU A 461 5.00 -26.61 8.85
CA LEU A 461 6.30 -26.34 9.42
C LEU A 461 6.24 -26.37 10.95
N MET A 462 7.41 -26.59 11.56
CA MET A 462 7.60 -26.52 12.99
C MET A 462 8.33 -25.20 13.28
N PHE A 463 7.66 -24.30 13.96
CA PHE A 463 8.18 -22.97 14.27
C PHE A 463 8.97 -22.99 15.57
N SER A 464 9.87 -22.03 15.72
CA SER A 464 10.46 -21.65 17.01
C SER A 464 9.35 -21.52 18.05
N TRP A 465 9.55 -22.10 19.24
CA TRP A 465 8.51 -22.17 20.25
C TRP A 465 8.21 -20.79 20.84
N GLY A 466 6.93 -20.44 20.94
CA GLY A 466 6.47 -19.15 21.44
C GLY A 466 4.95 -19.09 21.61
N HIS A 467 4.46 -17.88 21.86
CA HIS A 467 3.05 -17.57 22.11
C HIS A 467 2.13 -17.99 20.95
N ASP A 468 2.55 -17.84 19.68
CA ASP A 468 1.78 -18.22 18.49
C ASP A 468 1.31 -19.69 18.50
N GLU A 469 2.26 -20.63 18.51
CA GLU A 469 1.98 -22.07 18.44
C GLU A 469 1.23 -22.53 19.70
N TYR A 470 1.61 -22.01 20.87
CA TYR A 470 0.93 -22.33 22.12
C TYR A 470 -0.54 -21.89 22.09
N MET A 471 -0.84 -20.65 21.68
CA MET A 471 -2.22 -20.16 21.61
C MET A 471 -3.04 -20.91 20.57
N TYR A 472 -2.49 -21.15 19.38
CA TYR A 472 -3.16 -21.95 18.36
C TYR A 472 -3.61 -23.31 18.90
N GLN A 473 -2.69 -24.03 19.54
CA GLN A 473 -2.97 -25.36 20.08
C GLN A 473 -3.91 -25.29 21.29
N MET A 474 -3.78 -24.28 22.16
CA MET A 474 -4.66 -24.10 23.31
C MET A 474 -6.10 -23.87 22.88
N LEU A 475 -6.32 -22.98 21.90
CA LEU A 475 -7.64 -22.67 21.37
C LEU A 475 -8.28 -23.92 20.74
N LYS A 476 -7.50 -24.69 19.96
CA LYS A 476 -7.98 -25.96 19.40
C LYS A 476 -8.32 -26.98 20.46
N PHE A 477 -7.47 -27.12 21.48
CA PHE A 477 -7.69 -28.06 22.59
C PHE A 477 -8.98 -27.77 23.36
N ASN A 478 -9.27 -26.49 23.58
CA ASN A 478 -10.47 -26.05 24.30
C ASN A 478 -11.73 -25.96 23.40
N GLY A 479 -11.66 -26.41 22.15
CA GLY A 479 -12.82 -26.47 21.27
C GLY A 479 -13.28 -25.11 20.73
N CYS A 480 -12.35 -24.18 20.53
CA CYS A 480 -12.63 -22.88 19.91
C CYS A 480 -13.29 -23.07 18.53
N THR A 481 -14.32 -22.27 18.24
CA THR A 481 -15.06 -22.32 16.96
C THR A 481 -14.73 -21.14 16.03
N ILE A 482 -13.66 -20.38 16.30
CA ILE A 482 -13.13 -19.38 15.35
C ILE A 482 -12.75 -20.11 14.04
N PRO A 483 -13.04 -19.53 12.86
CA PRO A 483 -12.66 -20.11 11.58
C PRO A 483 -11.17 -20.44 11.50
N GLU A 484 -10.79 -21.48 10.74
CA GLU A 484 -9.40 -21.96 10.67
C GLU A 484 -8.42 -20.86 10.21
N HIS A 485 -8.81 -19.97 9.30
CA HIS A 485 -7.97 -18.84 8.90
C HIS A 485 -7.74 -17.86 10.05
N GLY A 486 -8.71 -17.68 10.95
CA GLY A 486 -8.56 -16.92 12.20
C GLY A 486 -7.56 -17.55 13.16
N LEU A 487 -7.62 -18.87 13.33
CA LEU A 487 -6.64 -19.61 14.14
C LEU A 487 -5.24 -19.57 13.51
N ASN A 488 -5.14 -19.66 12.18
CA ASN A 488 -3.86 -19.55 11.47
C ASN A 488 -3.25 -18.15 11.57
N MET A 489 -4.05 -17.08 11.70
CA MET A 489 -3.53 -15.75 12.01
C MET A 489 -2.80 -15.74 13.35
N ILE A 490 -3.44 -16.25 14.41
CA ILE A 490 -2.79 -16.36 15.74
C ILE A 490 -1.51 -17.21 15.66
N ARG A 491 -1.51 -18.28 14.86
CA ARG A 491 -0.36 -19.19 14.75
C ARG A 491 0.84 -18.61 13.98
N LEU A 492 0.61 -17.63 13.10
CA LEU A 492 1.61 -17.20 12.12
C LEU A 492 1.86 -15.68 12.14
N HIS A 493 1.24 -14.94 13.07
CA HIS A 493 1.35 -13.48 13.12
C HIS A 493 2.75 -12.98 13.49
N SER A 494 3.56 -13.80 14.18
CA SER A 494 4.96 -13.51 14.45
C SER A 494 5.90 -13.96 13.32
N PHE A 495 5.41 -14.61 12.26
CA PHE A 495 6.26 -15.15 11.19
C PHE A 495 6.64 -14.11 10.13
N TYR A 496 7.22 -12.99 10.57
CA TYR A 496 7.60 -11.84 9.75
C TYR A 496 8.47 -12.17 8.53
N PRO A 497 9.46 -13.08 8.62
CA PRO A 497 10.23 -13.49 7.45
C PRO A 497 9.33 -13.92 6.27
N TRP A 498 8.19 -14.56 6.52
CA TRP A 498 7.30 -15.04 5.48
C TRP A 498 6.24 -14.03 5.05
N HIS A 499 5.48 -13.47 6.00
CA HIS A 499 4.37 -12.59 5.66
C HIS A 499 4.82 -11.16 5.31
N ASP A 500 5.96 -10.68 5.82
CA ASP A 500 6.51 -9.35 5.48
C ASP A 500 7.62 -9.45 4.42
N LYS A 501 8.71 -10.16 4.73
CA LYS A 501 9.92 -10.21 3.87
C LYS A 501 9.79 -11.15 2.67
N GLY A 502 8.78 -12.02 2.66
CA GLY A 502 8.52 -12.93 1.55
C GLY A 502 9.55 -14.06 1.41
N ALA A 503 10.26 -14.41 2.48
CA ALA A 503 11.12 -15.59 2.60
C ALA A 503 10.31 -16.89 2.70
N TYR A 504 11.00 -18.04 2.73
CA TYR A 504 10.43 -19.38 2.93
C TYR A 504 9.42 -19.85 1.87
N ARG A 505 9.36 -19.21 0.69
CA ARG A 505 8.46 -19.58 -0.41
C ARG A 505 8.61 -21.02 -0.91
N GLN A 506 9.79 -21.62 -0.71
CA GLN A 506 10.02 -23.01 -1.08
C GLN A 506 9.09 -24.01 -0.37
N PHE A 507 8.47 -23.61 0.74
CA PHE A 507 7.54 -24.45 1.50
C PHE A 507 6.07 -24.12 1.24
N GLU A 508 5.76 -23.03 0.54
CA GLU A 508 4.37 -22.60 0.28
C GLU A 508 3.60 -23.66 -0.54
N SER A 509 2.38 -23.95 -0.10
CA SER A 509 1.35 -24.66 -0.87
C SER A 509 0.26 -23.68 -1.35
N PRO A 510 -0.61 -24.06 -2.30
CA PRO A 510 -1.66 -23.17 -2.80
C PRO A 510 -2.60 -22.61 -1.71
N GLU A 511 -2.84 -23.37 -0.65
CA GLU A 511 -3.69 -22.99 0.48
C GLU A 511 -3.06 -21.87 1.35
N ASP A 512 -1.73 -21.74 1.31
CA ASP A 512 -1.03 -20.72 2.08
C ASP A 512 -1.26 -19.32 1.52
N ALA A 513 -1.70 -19.17 0.26
CA ALA A 513 -1.99 -17.86 -0.33
C ALA A 513 -3.12 -17.13 0.42
N GLU A 514 -4.20 -17.84 0.76
CA GLU A 514 -5.31 -17.28 1.54
C GLU A 514 -4.90 -17.03 2.99
N THR A 515 -4.15 -17.96 3.59
CA THR A 515 -3.61 -17.80 4.94
C THR A 515 -2.72 -16.55 5.03
N LYS A 516 -1.81 -16.37 4.07
CA LYS A 516 -0.89 -15.22 4.01
C LYS A 516 -1.63 -13.90 3.89
N LYS A 517 -2.71 -13.87 3.11
CA LYS A 517 -3.57 -12.69 2.97
C LYS A 517 -4.16 -12.29 4.33
N TRP A 518 -4.75 -13.22 5.05
CA TRP A 518 -5.34 -12.93 6.36
C TRP A 518 -4.28 -12.59 7.42
N VAL A 519 -3.14 -13.28 7.44
CA VAL A 519 -2.01 -12.94 8.34
C VAL A 519 -1.51 -11.52 8.08
N LYS A 520 -1.35 -11.12 6.82
CA LYS A 520 -0.98 -9.75 6.44
C LYS A 520 -2.03 -8.73 6.87
N GLU A 521 -3.31 -9.08 6.76
CA GLU A 521 -4.41 -8.23 7.20
C GLU A 521 -4.35 -7.99 8.71
N PHE A 522 -4.25 -9.07 9.49
CA PHE A 522 -4.10 -9.00 10.94
C PHE A 522 -2.89 -8.20 11.39
N ASN A 523 -1.75 -8.37 10.71
CA ASN A 523 -0.49 -7.72 11.06
C ASN A 523 -0.57 -6.20 11.11
N LYS A 524 -1.40 -5.57 10.26
CA LYS A 524 -1.61 -4.10 10.29
C LYS A 524 -2.18 -3.65 11.62
N PHE A 525 -3.08 -4.44 12.20
CA PHE A 525 -3.74 -4.11 13.46
C PHE A 525 -2.81 -4.37 14.64
N ASP A 526 -2.14 -5.52 14.67
CA ASP A 526 -1.13 -5.83 15.69
C ASP A 526 -0.02 -4.77 15.69
N LEU A 527 0.54 -4.41 14.54
CA LEU A 527 1.67 -3.49 14.52
C LEU A 527 1.28 -2.04 14.85
N TYR A 528 0.23 -1.50 14.23
CA TYR A 528 -0.04 -0.06 14.29
C TYR A 528 -0.97 0.35 15.44
N SER A 529 -1.72 -0.58 16.06
CA SER A 529 -2.54 -0.29 17.26
C SER A 529 -1.75 0.05 18.51
N LYS A 530 -0.46 -0.30 18.52
CA LYS A 530 0.52 -0.02 19.57
C LYS A 530 0.70 1.47 19.93
N ALA A 531 0.34 2.38 19.02
CA ALA A 531 0.37 3.83 19.25
C ALA A 531 -1.01 4.45 19.54
N ASP A 532 -2.07 3.65 19.61
CA ASP A 532 -3.42 4.15 19.90
C ASP A 532 -3.57 4.59 21.36
N ALA A 533 -4.63 5.34 21.65
CA ALA A 533 -4.99 5.65 23.02
C ALA A 533 -5.39 4.37 23.78
N VAL A 534 -5.05 4.30 25.07
CA VAL A 534 -5.44 3.18 25.94
C VAL A 534 -6.98 3.09 26.00
N PRO A 535 -7.58 1.95 25.60
CA PRO A 535 -9.03 1.80 25.58
C PRO A 535 -9.61 1.65 27.00
N ASP A 536 -10.87 2.03 27.17
CA ASP A 536 -11.62 1.84 28.42
C ASP A 536 -12.07 0.37 28.55
N MET A 537 -11.18 -0.47 29.06
CA MET A 537 -11.36 -1.93 29.12
C MET A 537 -12.65 -2.35 29.84
N GLU A 538 -13.08 -1.63 30.89
CA GLU A 538 -14.30 -1.97 31.63
C GLU A 538 -15.56 -1.85 30.76
N LYS A 539 -15.59 -0.88 29.84
CA LYS A 539 -16.71 -0.72 28.89
C LYS A 539 -16.70 -1.78 27.79
N LEU A 540 -15.54 -2.34 27.48
CA LEU A 540 -15.36 -3.34 26.41
C LEU A 540 -15.61 -4.77 26.87
N LYS A 541 -15.37 -5.07 28.16
CA LYS A 541 -15.57 -6.41 28.74
C LYS A 541 -16.90 -7.08 28.37
N PRO A 542 -18.07 -6.41 28.44
CA PRO A 542 -19.34 -7.05 28.07
C PRO A 542 -19.40 -7.51 26.62
N TYR A 543 -18.84 -6.72 25.70
CA TYR A 543 -18.78 -7.05 24.27
C TYR A 543 -17.92 -8.28 24.04
N TYR A 544 -16.67 -8.28 24.51
CA TYR A 544 -15.77 -9.41 24.31
C TYR A 544 -16.20 -10.67 25.07
N ALA A 545 -16.84 -10.54 26.24
CA ALA A 545 -17.44 -11.68 26.93
C ALA A 545 -18.54 -12.36 26.09
N SER A 546 -19.32 -11.58 25.32
CA SER A 546 -20.32 -12.12 24.39
C SER A 546 -19.68 -12.90 23.24
N LEU A 547 -18.54 -12.42 22.72
CA LEU A 547 -17.80 -13.10 21.66
C LEU A 547 -17.15 -14.38 22.17
N LEU A 548 -16.54 -14.35 23.36
CA LEU A 548 -15.99 -15.54 24.01
C LEU A 548 -17.05 -16.64 24.11
N LYS A 549 -18.27 -16.29 24.52
CA LYS A 549 -19.40 -17.24 24.51
C LYS A 549 -19.79 -17.72 23.11
N LYS A 550 -19.87 -16.81 22.13
CA LYS A 550 -20.19 -17.17 20.73
C LYS A 550 -19.18 -18.18 20.16
N TYR A 551 -17.91 -18.03 20.51
CA TYR A 551 -16.80 -18.82 19.98
C TYR A 551 -16.36 -20.00 20.85
N ASN A 552 -17.22 -20.42 21.79
CA ASN A 552 -17.00 -21.56 22.70
C ASN A 552 -15.73 -21.43 23.57
N LEU A 553 -15.51 -20.21 24.07
CA LEU A 553 -14.41 -19.83 24.96
C LEU A 553 -14.94 -19.17 26.26
N ASP A 554 -16.22 -19.33 26.57
CA ASP A 554 -16.77 -18.89 27.86
C ASP A 554 -16.44 -19.87 28.99
N GLY A 555 -16.29 -19.31 30.19
CA GLY A 555 -15.93 -20.09 31.36
C GLY A 555 -14.43 -20.38 31.46
N LYS A 556 -14.08 -21.39 32.27
CA LYS A 556 -12.69 -21.74 32.54
C LYS A 556 -12.16 -22.68 31.46
N LEU A 557 -11.08 -22.26 30.83
CA LEU A 557 -10.35 -23.01 29.81
C LEU A 557 -9.09 -23.61 30.43
N ARG A 558 -8.58 -24.68 29.84
CA ARG A 558 -7.33 -25.30 30.24
C ARG A 558 -6.16 -24.62 29.53
N TRP A 559 -5.21 -24.14 30.32
CA TRP A 559 -3.96 -23.49 29.88
C TRP A 559 -2.76 -24.37 30.23
#